data_AF-A0A2E0HTX2-F1
#
_entry.id   AF-A0A2E0HTX2-F1
#
_cell.length_a   1.000
_cell.length_b   1.000
_cell.length_c   1.000
_cell.angle_alpha   90.00
_cell.angle_beta   90.00
_cell.angle_gamma   90.00
#
_symmetry.space_group_name_H-M   'P 1'
#
loop_
_entity.id
_entity.type
_entity.pdbx_description
1 polymer ?
#
loop_
_entity_poly.entity_id
_entity_poly.type
_entity_poly.pdbx_seq_one_letter_code
_entity_poly.pdbx_strand_id
1 'polypeptide(L)'
;MKFKATVNVKLRGSVSDAAGNAVMNNTHVVAPNLKSNLLRIGKVIDYWFEAEDYETAEKELYKLSDLFLANTVIEDWEYEFHETEETGIGNISNDNAGTSKHSIFDAS
;
A
#
# COMPACT_ATOMS: atom_id res chain seq x y z
N MET A 1 -5.01 19.86 -11.14
CA MET A 1 -5.12 19.70 -9.68
C MET A 1 -4.26 18.53 -9.25
N LYS A 2 -3.72 18.55 -8.03
CA LYS A 2 -2.86 17.49 -7.49
C LYS A 2 -3.62 16.72 -6.42
N PHE A 3 -3.47 15.41 -6.42
CA PHE A 3 -4.17 14.53 -5.50
C PHE A 3 -3.21 13.56 -4.84
N LYS A 4 -3.54 13.17 -3.61
CA LYS A 4 -2.96 12.02 -2.95
C LYS A 4 -4.07 11.00 -2.72
N ALA A 5 -3.85 9.78 -3.20
CA ALA A 5 -4.68 8.63 -2.89
C ALA A 5 -3.93 7.63 -2.01
N THR A 6 -4.67 6.94 -1.16
CA THR A 6 -4.22 5.75 -0.45
C THR A 6 -5.13 4.59 -0.85
N VAL A 7 -4.57 3.60 -1.54
CA VAL A 7 -5.28 2.39 -1.98
C VAL A 7 -4.87 1.22 -1.10
N ASN A 8 -5.83 0.64 -0.40
CA ASN A 8 -5.63 -0.55 0.43
C ASN A 8 -6.08 -1.77 -0.36
N VAL A 9 -5.22 -2.78 -0.47
CA VAL A 9 -5.53 -4.03 -1.18
C VAL A 9 -5.22 -5.22 -0.30
N LYS A 10 -6.18 -6.15 -0.20
CA LYS A 10 -6.14 -7.30 0.70
C LYS A 10 -6.58 -8.54 -0.05
N LEU A 11 -5.92 -9.67 0.17
CA LEU A 11 -6.40 -10.96 -0.36
C LEU A 11 -7.80 -11.26 0.20
N ARG A 12 -8.72 -11.73 -0.65
CA ARG A 12 -10.06 -12.19 -0.27
C ARG A 12 -9.99 -13.23 0.85
N GLY A 13 -11.01 -13.25 1.73
CA GLY A 13 -11.02 -14.14 2.90
C GLY A 13 -10.88 -15.64 2.59
N SER A 14 -11.34 -16.07 1.41
CA SER A 14 -11.21 -17.45 0.93
C SER A 14 -9.84 -17.79 0.34
N VAL A 15 -8.95 -16.80 0.17
CA VAL A 15 -7.62 -16.97 -0.41
C VAL A 15 -6.58 -17.08 0.69
N SER A 16 -5.74 -18.13 0.58
CA SER A 16 -4.63 -18.38 1.51
C SER A 16 -3.57 -17.30 1.39
N ASP A 17 -3.16 -16.75 2.53
CA ASP A 17 -2.05 -15.80 2.63
C ASP A 17 -0.82 -16.50 3.22
N ALA A 18 0.11 -16.88 2.35
CA ALA A 18 1.32 -17.57 2.76
C ALA A 18 2.24 -16.68 3.62
N ALA A 19 2.32 -15.38 3.30
CA ALA A 19 3.15 -14.44 4.04
C ALA A 19 2.57 -14.17 5.42
N GLY A 20 1.25 -13.92 5.49
CA GLY A 20 0.53 -13.74 6.75
C GLY A 20 0.69 -14.95 7.66
N ASN A 21 0.53 -16.17 7.13
CA ASN A 21 0.72 -17.40 7.90
C ASN A 21 2.16 -17.54 8.43
N ALA A 22 3.17 -17.25 7.61
CA ALA A 22 4.56 -17.31 8.02
C ALA A 22 4.87 -16.35 9.18
N VAL A 23 4.37 -15.11 9.10
CA VAL A 23 4.56 -14.11 10.17
C VAL A 23 3.77 -14.51 11.41
N MET A 24 2.50 -14.93 11.27
CA MET A 24 1.65 -15.38 12.37
C MET A 24 2.32 -16.45 13.21
N ASN A 25 2.95 -17.44 12.56
CA ASN A 25 3.59 -18.56 13.24
C ASN A 25 4.79 -18.14 14.08
N ASN A 26 5.34 -16.93 13.88
CA ASN A 26 6.52 -16.44 14.57
C ASN A 26 6.23 -15.25 15.50
N THR A 27 4.99 -14.74 15.56
CA THR A 27 4.64 -13.59 16.43
C THR A 27 5.01 -13.85 17.90
N HIS A 28 4.82 -15.08 18.37
CA HIS A 28 5.12 -15.53 19.73
C HIS A 28 6.61 -15.39 20.11
N VAL A 29 7.52 -15.37 19.15
CA VAL A 29 8.97 -15.18 19.41
C VAL A 29 9.23 -13.79 19.97
N VAL A 30 8.48 -12.78 19.50
CA VAL A 30 8.62 -11.38 19.93
C VAL A 30 7.59 -11.02 21.01
N ALA A 31 6.36 -11.50 20.87
CA ALA A 31 5.24 -11.19 21.74
C ALA A 31 4.57 -12.49 22.26
N PRO A 32 5.21 -13.21 23.19
CA PRO A 32 4.80 -14.56 23.60
C PRO A 32 3.42 -14.64 24.27
N ASN A 33 2.91 -13.51 24.77
CA ASN A 33 1.59 -13.44 25.40
C ASN A 33 0.44 -13.20 24.41
N LEU A 34 0.72 -12.92 23.13
CA LEU A 34 -0.30 -12.78 22.11
C LEU A 34 -0.65 -14.15 21.51
N LYS A 35 -1.95 -14.45 21.44
CA LYS A 35 -2.48 -15.63 20.76
C LYS A 35 -3.10 -15.19 19.44
N SER A 36 -2.41 -15.44 18.34
CA SER A 36 -2.88 -15.07 17.00
C SER A 36 -3.90 -16.10 16.50
N ASN A 37 -5.07 -15.63 16.04
CA ASN A 37 -6.07 -16.47 15.38
C ASN A 37 -6.06 -16.33 13.85
N LEU A 38 -5.69 -15.14 13.36
CA LEU A 38 -5.56 -14.82 11.94
C LEU A 38 -4.61 -13.64 11.82
N LEU A 39 -3.67 -13.71 10.88
CA LEU A 39 -2.85 -12.59 10.45
C LEU A 39 -2.88 -12.57 8.94
N ARG A 40 -3.19 -11.41 8.36
CA ARG A 40 -3.17 -11.20 6.91
C ARG A 40 -2.28 -10.02 6.59
N ILE A 41 -1.49 -10.16 5.54
CA ILE A 41 -0.64 -9.13 4.98
C ILE A 41 -1.29 -8.65 3.68
N GLY A 42 -1.42 -7.33 3.56
CA GLY A 42 -1.89 -6.66 2.35
C GLY A 42 -0.89 -5.62 1.89
N LYS A 43 -1.26 -4.88 0.85
CA LYS A 43 -0.49 -3.74 0.33
C LYS A 43 -1.28 -2.45 0.57
N VAL A 44 -0.55 -1.41 0.94
CA VAL A 44 -1.02 -0.02 0.98
C VAL A 44 -0.23 0.73 -0.08
N ILE A 45 -0.93 1.44 -0.95
CA ILE A 45 -0.34 2.15 -2.08
C ILE A 45 -0.68 3.62 -1.91
N ASP A 46 0.31 4.42 -1.52
CA ASP A 46 0.19 5.87 -1.57
C ASP A 46 0.59 6.37 -2.95
N TYR A 47 -0.29 7.12 -3.59
CA TYR A 47 -0.13 7.60 -4.96
C TYR A 47 -0.42 9.09 -5.06
N TRP A 48 0.58 9.85 -5.49
CA TRP A 48 0.43 11.27 -5.84
C TRP A 48 0.32 11.41 -7.36
N PHE A 49 -0.70 12.13 -7.82
CA PHE A 49 -0.98 12.27 -9.24
C PHE A 49 -1.68 13.59 -9.54
N GLU A 50 -1.68 13.96 -10.82
CA GLU A 50 -2.37 15.15 -11.31
C GLU A 50 -3.55 14.74 -12.19
N ALA A 51 -4.64 15.50 -12.08
CA ALA A 51 -5.81 15.38 -12.95
C ALA A 51 -6.42 16.76 -13.19
N GLU A 52 -7.23 16.89 -14.25
CA GLU A 52 -7.87 18.17 -14.61
C GLU A 52 -8.85 18.63 -13.53
N ASP A 53 -9.65 17.70 -13.01
CA ASP A 53 -10.66 17.92 -11.98
C ASP A 53 -10.83 16.68 -11.08
N TYR A 54 -11.68 16.80 -10.05
CA TYR A 54 -11.97 15.74 -9.09
C TYR A 54 -12.67 14.53 -9.73
N GLU A 55 -13.60 14.75 -10.66
CA GLU A 55 -14.36 13.67 -11.31
C GLU A 55 -13.44 12.79 -12.16
N THR A 56 -12.52 13.41 -12.91
CA THR A 56 -11.49 12.74 -13.68
C THR A 56 -10.52 11.99 -12.77
N ALA A 57 -10.09 12.61 -11.66
CA ALA A 57 -9.22 11.98 -10.67
C ALA A 57 -9.85 10.71 -10.10
N GLU A 58 -11.10 10.78 -9.66
CA GLU A 58 -11.84 9.65 -9.07
C GLU A 58 -11.98 8.50 -10.07
N LYS A 59 -12.46 8.82 -11.28
CA LYS A 59 -12.73 7.84 -12.33
C LYS A 59 -11.46 7.10 -12.77
N GLU A 60 -10.36 7.81 -13.01
CA GLU A 60 -9.12 7.19 -13.46
C GLU A 60 -8.41 6.46 -12.31
N LEU A 61 -8.47 6.96 -11.07
CA LEU A 61 -7.97 6.24 -9.89
C LEU A 61 -8.72 4.92 -9.69
N TYR A 62 -10.04 4.92 -9.81
CA TYR A 62 -10.87 3.72 -9.72
C TYR A 62 -10.44 2.69 -10.78
N LYS A 63 -10.36 3.12 -12.05
CA LYS A 63 -9.97 2.26 -13.17
C LYS A 63 -8.56 1.70 -13.02
N LEU A 64 -7.59 2.53 -12.61
CA LEU A 64 -6.21 2.10 -12.36
C LEU A 64 -6.17 1.05 -11.24
N SER A 65 -6.95 1.27 -10.18
CA SER A 65 -6.99 0.37 -9.04
C SER A 65 -7.59 -0.99 -9.41
N ASP A 66 -8.70 -0.99 -10.15
CA ASP A 66 -9.43 -2.20 -10.54
C ASP A 66 -8.71 -3.06 -11.58
N LEU A 67 -7.99 -2.42 -12.50
CA LEU A 67 -7.38 -3.10 -13.65
C LEU A 67 -5.88 -3.36 -13.47
N PHE A 68 -5.22 -2.71 -12.52
CA PHE A 68 -3.76 -2.77 -12.41
C PHE A 68 -3.27 -2.92 -10.97
N LEU A 69 -3.71 -2.07 -10.03
CA LEU A 69 -3.17 -2.11 -8.67
C LEU A 69 -3.67 -3.31 -7.87
N ALA A 70 -4.88 -3.78 -8.14
CA ALA A 70 -5.48 -4.96 -7.53
C ALA A 70 -5.71 -6.08 -8.57
N ASN A 71 -5.47 -7.31 -8.16
CA ASN A 71 -5.94 -8.49 -8.87
C ASN A 71 -7.32 -8.89 -8.35
N THR A 72 -8.37 -8.34 -8.96
CA THR A 72 -9.78 -8.46 -8.51
C THR A 72 -10.34 -9.89 -8.51
N VAL A 73 -9.62 -10.88 -9.06
CA VAL A 73 -9.96 -12.29 -8.92
C VAL A 73 -9.74 -12.78 -7.49
N ILE A 74 -8.64 -12.36 -6.86
CA ILE A 74 -8.16 -12.89 -5.56
C ILE A 74 -7.98 -11.82 -4.49
N GLU A 75 -8.06 -10.54 -4.84
CA GLU A 75 -7.91 -9.40 -3.95
C GLU A 75 -9.19 -8.55 -3.95
N ASP A 76 -9.50 -7.98 -2.79
CA ASP A 76 -10.43 -6.85 -2.64
C ASP A 76 -9.61 -5.58 -2.38
N TRP A 77 -10.14 -4.44 -2.81
CA TRP A 77 -9.47 -3.16 -2.68
C TRP A 77 -10.46 -2.04 -2.32
N GLU A 78 -9.94 -1.03 -1.65
CA GLU A 78 -10.63 0.20 -1.26
C GLU A 78 -9.66 1.38 -1.36
N TYR A 79 -10.17 2.60 -1.57
CA TYR A 79 -9.34 3.78 -1.67
C TYR A 79 -9.99 4.99 -1.01
N GLU A 80 -9.15 5.91 -0.58
CA GLU A 80 -9.50 7.28 -0.25
C GLU A 80 -8.54 8.22 -0.98
N PHE A 81 -9.00 9.41 -1.35
CA PHE A 81 -8.13 10.42 -1.96
C PHE A 81 -8.61 11.84 -1.68
N HIS A 82 -7.67 12.78 -1.71
CA HIS A 82 -7.92 14.20 -1.46
C HIS A 82 -6.99 15.07 -2.32
N GLU A 83 -7.42 16.31 -2.57
CA GLU A 83 -6.56 17.32 -3.20
C GLU A 83 -5.42 17.70 -2.24
N THR A 84 -4.23 17.94 -2.80
CA THR A 84 -3.01 18.28 -2.04
C THR A 84 -2.11 19.18 -2.88
N GLU A 85 -1.17 19.88 -2.25
CA GLU A 85 -0.08 20.56 -2.97
C GLU A 85 1.17 19.68 -3.13
N GLU A 86 1.22 18.58 -2.39
CA GLU A 86 2.32 17.61 -2.39
C GLU A 86 2.40 16.84 -3.71
N THR A 87 3.61 16.41 -4.07
CA THR A 87 3.85 15.55 -5.24
C THR A 87 4.54 14.23 -4.85
N GLY A 88 4.56 13.90 -3.56
CA GLY A 88 5.25 12.72 -3.01
C GLY A 88 5.80 12.97 -1.61
N ILE A 89 6.32 11.91 -0.98
CA ILE A 89 6.95 11.98 0.34
C ILE A 89 8.42 12.40 0.18
N GLY A 90 8.75 13.66 0.47
CA GLY A 90 10.14 14.16 0.51
C GLY A 90 10.89 14.15 -0.83
N ASN A 91 12.22 14.35 -0.79
CA ASN A 91 13.12 14.23 -1.95
C ASN A 91 13.33 12.76 -2.39
N ILE A 92 12.34 11.89 -2.20
CA ILE A 92 12.38 10.52 -2.73
C ILE A 92 12.09 10.66 -4.21
N SER A 93 13.15 10.91 -4.98
CA SER A 93 13.05 11.01 -6.41
C SER A 93 12.65 9.63 -6.94
N ASN A 94 11.57 9.59 -7.74
CA ASN A 94 11.19 8.40 -8.49
C ASN A 94 12.21 8.10 -9.62
N ASP A 95 13.30 8.85 -9.67
CA ASP A 95 14.50 8.57 -10.45
C ASP A 95 15.12 7.30 -9.88
N ASN A 96 14.65 6.15 -10.36
CA ASN A 96 15.30 4.86 -10.18
C ASN A 96 16.67 4.78 -10.90
N ALA A 97 17.30 5.92 -11.18
CA ALA A 97 18.72 6.05 -11.49
C ALA A 97 19.50 6.23 -10.18
N GLY A 98 19.50 5.18 -9.36
CA GLY A 98 20.45 4.90 -8.29
C GLY A 98 20.83 6.06 -7.35
N THR A 99 20.24 6.12 -6.16
CA THR A 99 20.99 6.22 -4.90
C THR A 99 20.06 5.93 -3.73
N SER A 100 20.04 4.67 -3.29
CA SER A 100 19.54 4.36 -1.95
C SER A 100 20.56 4.90 -0.94
N LYS A 101 20.33 6.10 -0.40
CA LYS A 101 20.99 6.57 0.82
C LYS A 101 19.99 6.58 1.96
N HIS A 102 19.65 5.39 2.45
CA HIS A 102 19.08 5.26 3.79
C HIS A 102 20.12 4.66 4.74
N SER A 103 20.84 5.55 5.42
CA SER A 103 21.47 5.28 6.72
C SER A 103 20.37 5.17 7.78
N ILE A 104 19.62 4.06 7.78
CA ILE A 104 18.56 3.78 8.77
C ILE A 104 19.00 2.76 9.84
N PHE A 105 20.18 2.16 9.68
CA PHE A 105 20.77 1.28 10.70
C PHE A 105 22.12 1.83 11.16
N ASP A 106 22.11 2.98 11.82
CA ASP A 106 23.21 3.43 12.67
C ASP A 106 22.63 3.86 14.03
N ALA A 107 22.49 2.87 14.92
CA ALA A 107 22.37 2.92 16.39
C ALA A 107 21.82 1.53 16.81
N SER A 108 22.42 0.73 17.69
CA SER A 108 23.52 0.87 18.66
C SER A 108 24.14 -0.51 18.88
#